data_AF-A0A0V1K5F7-F1
#
_entry.id   AF-A0A0V1K5F7-F1
#
_cell.length_a   1.000
_cell.length_b   1.000
_cell.length_c   1.000
_cell.angle_alpha   90.00
_cell.angle_beta   90.00
_cell.angle_gamma   90.00
#
_symmetry.space_group_name_H-M   'P 1'
#
loop_
_entity.id
_entity.type
_entity.pdbx_description
1 polymer ?
#
loop_
_entity_poly.entity_id
_entity_poly.type
_entity_poly.pdbx_seq_one_letter_code
_entity_poly.pdbx_strand_id
1 'polypeptide(L)'
;LLFFCIGDMQIFYFYHPELFICAFSVCFIVMLIIAFFIILMAAFEKSTGLRRMYVNALLRIFQWVHWNIISSSQVYEKCDSSDEEFDENRERASIFLNGSIDAKQNHLIEREASEHLINKMYEEVPSGCAVTTVVEDALDFTKAGIEAIIEDDVTSRFSAAELTSWNLLTRSSYGYHLLNWKLSLLWGFGLIIRYFVIFPINLTILVIALAILIATGCTITFIRDEQKKREISRSMSLVCYRILLQACSGVVTFHNRHNSAKPGGICVANHTSPIDALVLACDNCYAFV
;
A
#
# COMPACT_ATOMS: atom_id res chain seq x y z
N LEU A 1 31.64 -6.55 14.18
CA LEU A 1 31.29 -5.11 14.05
C LEU A 1 30.04 -4.75 14.85
N LEU A 2 28.88 -5.39 14.64
CA LEU A 2 27.66 -5.11 15.40
C LEU A 2 27.81 -5.31 16.94
N PHE A 3 28.51 -6.36 17.38
CA PHE A 3 28.80 -6.61 18.80
C PHE A 3 29.76 -5.58 19.43
N PHE A 4 30.68 -5.02 18.64
CA PHE A 4 31.61 -3.99 19.12
C PHE A 4 30.90 -2.64 19.28
N CYS A 5 30.03 -2.26 18.33
CA CYS A 5 29.19 -1.07 18.47
C CYS A 5 28.22 -1.15 19.65
N ILE A 6 27.69 -2.33 19.99
CA ILE A 6 26.81 -2.52 21.15
C ILE A 6 27.60 -2.41 22.46
N GLY A 7 28.83 -2.95 22.50
CA GLY A 7 29.73 -2.80 23.66
C GLY A 7 30.15 -1.34 23.90
N ASP A 8 30.52 -0.62 22.84
CA ASP A 8 30.88 0.80 22.93
C ASP A 8 29.66 1.69 23.27
N MET A 9 28.47 1.36 22.75
CA MET A 9 27.22 2.02 23.14
C MET A 9 26.91 1.80 24.63
N GLN A 10 27.09 0.58 25.16
CA GLN A 10 26.86 0.30 26.58
C GLN A 10 27.88 1.01 27.49
N ILE A 11 29.15 1.09 27.08
CA ILE A 11 30.21 1.80 27.82
C ILE A 11 29.94 3.31 27.82
N PHE A 12 29.46 3.87 26.70
CA PHE A 12 29.08 5.28 26.61
C PHE A 12 27.80 5.60 27.41
N TYR A 13 26.80 4.69 27.40
CA TYR A 13 25.58 4.78 28.20
C TYR A 13 25.87 4.82 29.71
N PHE A 14 26.92 4.12 30.13
CA PHE A 14 27.37 4.08 31.52
C PHE A 14 28.08 5.36 31.96
N TYR A 15 28.74 6.09 31.03
CA TYR A 15 29.54 7.28 31.36
C TYR A 15 28.81 8.62 31.21
N HIS A 16 27.85 8.76 30.27
CA HIS A 16 27.15 10.03 30.04
C HIS A 16 25.64 9.86 29.75
N PRO A 17 24.85 9.37 30.73
CA PRO A 17 23.40 9.23 30.57
C PRO A 17 22.69 10.57 30.25
N GLU A 18 23.22 11.68 30.78
CA GLU A 18 22.69 13.03 30.55
C GLU A 18 22.71 13.44 29.07
N LEU A 19 23.79 13.11 28.34
CA LEU A 19 23.91 13.48 26.93
C LEU A 19 22.90 12.72 26.06
N PHE A 20 22.64 11.45 26.41
CA PHE A 20 21.65 10.62 25.73
C PHE A 20 20.22 11.10 26.03
N ILE A 21 19.93 11.43 27.29
CA ILE A 21 18.63 12.01 27.68
C ILE A 21 18.41 13.34 26.97
N CYS A 22 19.42 14.21 26.91
CA CYS A 22 19.35 15.46 26.15
C CYS A 22 19.10 15.21 24.66
N ALA A 23 19.82 14.28 24.03
CA ALA A 23 19.64 13.97 22.61
C ALA A 23 18.22 13.42 22.33
N PHE A 24 17.73 12.49 23.15
CA PHE A 24 16.38 11.96 23.03
C PHE A 24 15.31 13.04 23.25
N SER A 25 15.52 13.91 24.24
CA SER A 25 14.64 15.05 24.53
C SER A 25 14.57 16.03 23.36
N VAL A 26 15.71 16.38 22.76
CA VAL A 26 15.77 17.23 21.56
C VAL A 26 15.04 16.58 20.39
N CYS A 27 15.29 15.30 20.12
CA CYS A 27 14.56 14.55 19.07
C CYS A 27 13.05 14.55 19.33
N PHE A 28 12.62 14.34 20.57
CA PHE A 28 11.21 14.37 20.94
C PHE A 28 10.58 15.75 20.73
N ILE A 29 11.26 16.83 21.13
CA ILE A 29 10.81 18.21 20.91
C ILE A 29 10.69 18.50 19.41
N VAL A 30 11.67 18.10 18.60
CA VAL A 30 11.63 18.25 17.14
C VAL A 30 10.43 17.50 16.55
N MET A 31 10.17 16.26 16.99
CA MET A 31 8.97 15.51 16.58
C MET A 31 7.67 16.25 16.95
N LEU A 32 7.58 16.82 18.15
CA LEU A 32 6.41 17.60 18.56
C LEU A 32 6.22 18.87 17.73
N ILE A 33 7.30 19.57 17.38
CA ILE A 33 7.24 20.75 16.51
C ILE A 33 6.73 20.36 15.11
N ILE A 34 7.25 19.26 14.57
CA ILE A 34 6.81 18.73 13.27
C ILE A 34 5.32 18.33 13.34
N ALA A 35 4.91 17.60 14.39
CA ALA A 35 3.52 17.19 14.59
C ALA A 35 2.59 18.42 14.72
N PHE A 36 3.00 19.44 15.47
CA PHE A 36 2.27 20.69 15.61
C PHE A 36 2.06 21.38 14.25
N PHE A 37 3.12 21.50 13.44
CA PHE A 37 3.01 22.10 12.11
C PHE A 37 2.11 21.28 11.17
N ILE A 38 2.19 19.94 11.25
CA ILE A 38 1.36 19.03 10.46
C ILE A 38 -0.13 19.17 10.84
N ILE A 39 -0.45 19.28 12.14
CA ILE A 39 -1.80 19.52 12.66
C ILE A 39 -2.31 20.90 12.23
N LEU A 40 -1.46 21.93 12.36
CA LEU A 40 -1.78 23.30 11.94
C LEU A 40 -2.17 23.33 10.45
N MET A 41 -1.42 22.61 9.62
CA MET A 41 -1.71 22.47 8.19
C MET A 41 -2.97 21.66 7.90
N ALA A 42 -3.35 20.71 8.76
CA ALA A 42 -4.64 20.02 8.63
C ALA A 42 -5.82 20.90 9.03
N ALA A 43 -5.63 21.80 10.01
CA ALA A 43 -6.65 22.74 10.46
C ALA A 43 -6.91 23.84 9.42
N PHE A 44 -5.85 24.38 8.81
CA PHE A 44 -5.97 25.29 7.68
C PHE A 44 -6.12 24.49 6.39
N GLU A 45 -7.36 24.19 5.99
CA GLU A 45 -7.79 23.49 4.76
C GLU A 45 -7.12 23.94 3.44
N LYS A 46 -6.32 25.02 3.45
CA LYS A 46 -5.45 25.42 2.36
C LYS A 46 -4.32 24.41 2.17
N SER A 47 -4.56 23.53 1.19
CA SER A 47 -3.65 22.60 0.53
C SER A 47 -2.19 23.02 0.45
N THR A 48 -1.44 22.94 1.55
CA THR A 48 0.00 22.85 1.44
C THR A 48 0.30 21.53 0.75
N GLY A 49 0.57 21.60 -0.55
CA GLY A 49 0.81 20.47 -1.43
C GLY A 49 1.96 19.57 -1.01
N LEU A 50 2.64 19.84 0.12
CA LEU A 50 3.68 19.04 0.76
C LEU A 50 3.36 17.55 0.79
N ARG A 51 2.15 17.15 1.19
CA ARG A 51 1.75 15.73 1.20
C ARG A 51 1.69 15.14 -0.21
N ARG A 52 1.15 15.90 -1.16
CA ARG A 52 1.10 15.49 -2.57
C ARG A 52 2.51 15.47 -3.19
N MET A 53 3.38 16.38 -2.79
CA MET A 53 4.79 16.41 -3.17
C MET A 53 5.54 15.20 -2.62
N TYR A 54 5.31 14.84 -1.36
CA TYR A 54 5.86 13.62 -0.74
C TYR A 54 5.41 12.37 -1.51
N VAL A 55 4.10 12.20 -1.75
CA VAL A 55 3.58 11.07 -2.53
C VAL A 55 4.14 11.07 -3.94
N ASN A 56 4.20 12.22 -4.62
CA ASN A 56 4.77 12.33 -5.96
C ASN A 56 6.28 11.99 -5.99
N ALA A 57 7.05 12.44 -4.99
CA ALA A 57 8.47 12.10 -4.87
C ALA A 57 8.66 10.60 -4.65
N LEU A 58 7.84 10.00 -3.77
CA LEU A 58 7.85 8.56 -3.51
C LEU A 58 7.51 7.76 -4.78
N LEU A 59 6.48 8.18 -5.52
CA LEU A 59 6.11 7.57 -6.80
C LEU A 59 7.24 7.68 -7.84
N ARG A 60 7.93 8.83 -7.92
CA ARG A 60 9.10 8.98 -8.79
C ARG A 60 10.25 8.04 -8.40
N ILE A 61 10.49 7.85 -7.10
CA ILE A 61 11.49 6.88 -6.62
C ILE A 61 11.11 5.46 -7.03
N PHE A 62 9.85 5.07 -6.84
CA PHE A 62 9.37 3.74 -7.23
C PHE A 62 9.44 3.51 -8.75
N GLN A 63 9.07 4.51 -9.56
CA GLN A 63 9.22 4.47 -11.02
C GLN A 63 10.70 4.36 -11.43
N TRP A 64 11.59 5.12 -10.79
CA TRP A 64 13.02 5.05 -11.07
C TRP A 64 13.59 3.68 -10.73
N VAL A 65 13.21 3.10 -9.58
CA VAL A 65 13.61 1.73 -9.21
C VAL A 65 13.13 0.73 -10.25
N HIS A 66 11.85 0.79 -10.60
CA HIS A 66 11.25 -0.10 -11.60
C HIS A 66 11.97 -0.01 -12.95
N TRP A 67 12.30 1.21 -13.40
CA TRP A 67 13.06 1.40 -14.65
C TRP A 67 14.50 0.89 -14.56
N ASN A 68 15.20 1.03 -13.42
CA ASN A 68 16.54 0.46 -13.24
C ASN A 68 16.53 -1.07 -13.32
N ILE A 69 15.48 -1.72 -12.82
CA ILE A 69 15.33 -3.18 -12.91
C ILE A 69 15.16 -3.60 -14.38
N ILE A 70 14.27 -2.95 -15.13
CA ILE A 70 14.01 -3.24 -16.55
C ILE A 70 15.22 -2.92 -17.45
N SER A 71 15.89 -1.79 -17.21
CA SER A 71 17.06 -1.42 -18.02
C SER A 71 18.23 -2.36 -17.77
N SER A 72 18.40 -2.85 -16.54
CA SER A 72 19.40 -3.87 -16.24
C SER A 72 19.12 -5.15 -17.03
N SER A 73 17.88 -5.64 -17.08
CA SER A 73 17.54 -6.86 -17.82
C SER A 73 17.74 -6.74 -19.35
N GLN A 74 17.32 -5.62 -19.96
CA GLN A 74 17.47 -5.40 -21.40
C GLN A 74 18.93 -5.26 -21.86
N VAL A 75 19.79 -4.71 -21.00
CA VAL A 75 21.24 -4.60 -21.29
C VAL A 75 21.88 -6.00 -21.30
N TYR A 76 21.46 -6.89 -20.41
CA TYR A 76 21.93 -8.28 -20.40
C TYR A 76 21.43 -9.08 -21.62
N GLU A 77 20.19 -8.86 -22.07
CA GLU A 77 19.64 -9.52 -23.26
C GLU A 77 20.35 -9.10 -24.56
N LYS A 78 20.85 -7.86 -24.63
CA LYS A 78 21.56 -7.34 -25.81
C LYS A 78 23.03 -7.78 -25.91
N CYS A 79 23.68 -8.04 -24.78
CA CYS A 79 25.07 -8.52 -24.74
C CYS A 79 25.21 -10.03 -24.99
N ASP A 80 24.13 -10.78 -24.93
CA ASP A 80 24.10 -12.25 -25.11
C ASP A 80 24.22 -12.72 -26.57
N SER A 81 24.46 -11.80 -27.51
CA SER A 81 24.81 -12.18 -28.89
C SER A 81 26.27 -12.59 -29.05
N SER A 82 27.09 -12.54 -27.98
CA SER A 82 28.52 -12.82 -28.09
C SER A 82 29.16 -13.75 -27.06
N ASP A 83 28.61 -14.02 -25.87
CA ASP A 83 29.29 -14.93 -24.90
C ASP A 83 28.31 -15.68 -23.98
N GLU A 84 28.39 -17.02 -23.97
CA GLU A 84 27.59 -17.93 -23.14
C GLU A 84 28.12 -18.00 -21.68
N GLU A 85 27.93 -16.96 -20.88
CA GLU A 85 28.14 -17.06 -19.42
C GLU A 85 26.81 -16.84 -18.66
N PHE A 86 26.43 -17.85 -17.87
CA PHE A 86 25.18 -17.92 -17.14
C PHE A 86 25.21 -16.99 -15.90
N ASP A 87 24.84 -15.71 -16.06
CA ASP A 87 24.75 -14.75 -14.95
C ASP A 87 23.44 -14.94 -14.17
N GLU A 88 23.53 -15.32 -12.89
CA GLU A 88 22.37 -15.40 -11.98
C GLU A 88 21.54 -14.10 -11.95
N ASN A 89 22.12 -12.93 -12.21
CA ASN A 89 21.37 -11.67 -12.30
C ASN A 89 20.42 -11.63 -13.50
N ARG A 90 20.73 -12.35 -14.58
CA ARG A 90 19.91 -12.44 -15.80
C ARG A 90 18.65 -13.27 -15.56
N GLU A 91 18.79 -14.46 -14.96
CA GLU A 91 17.66 -15.30 -14.55
C GLU A 91 16.74 -14.56 -13.57
N ARG A 92 17.33 -13.82 -12.62
CA ARG A 92 16.56 -13.02 -11.65
C ARG A 92 15.77 -11.88 -12.30
N ALA A 93 16.28 -11.27 -13.36
CA ALA A 93 15.62 -10.16 -14.03
C ALA A 93 14.58 -10.64 -15.05
N SER A 94 14.78 -11.81 -15.67
CA SER A 94 13.76 -12.47 -16.50
C SER A 94 12.59 -12.97 -15.66
N ILE A 95 12.80 -13.50 -14.44
CA ILE A 95 11.72 -13.86 -13.51
C ILE A 95 10.88 -12.62 -13.13
N PHE A 96 11.51 -11.48 -12.88
CA PHE A 96 10.81 -10.22 -12.59
C PHE A 96 9.99 -9.70 -13.79
N LEU A 97 10.55 -9.79 -15.00
CA LEU A 97 9.86 -9.44 -16.24
C LEU A 97 8.70 -10.39 -16.52
N ASN A 98 8.89 -11.71 -16.38
CA ASN A 98 7.83 -12.69 -16.53
C ASN A 98 6.71 -12.44 -15.54
N GLY A 99 6.97 -12.21 -14.25
CA GLY A 99 5.89 -11.84 -13.30
C GLY A 99 5.18 -10.52 -13.63
N SER A 100 5.89 -9.53 -14.20
CA SER A 100 5.27 -8.26 -14.64
C SER A 100 4.55 -8.36 -15.99
N ILE A 101 4.96 -9.30 -16.86
CA ILE A 101 4.35 -9.60 -18.17
C ILE A 101 3.15 -10.52 -17.98
N ASP A 102 3.19 -11.44 -17.02
CA ASP A 102 2.07 -12.31 -16.62
C ASP A 102 0.92 -11.48 -16.03
N ALA A 103 1.22 -10.40 -15.30
CA ALA A 103 0.25 -9.36 -14.93
C ALA A 103 -0.34 -8.58 -16.15
N LYS A 104 0.22 -8.76 -17.35
CA LYS A 104 -0.19 -8.11 -18.61
C LYS A 104 -0.77 -9.10 -19.63
N GLN A 105 -0.52 -10.40 -19.48
CA GLN A 105 -1.23 -11.48 -20.16
C GLN A 105 -2.50 -11.75 -19.36
N ASN A 106 -3.65 -11.49 -19.97
CA ASN A 106 -4.97 -11.52 -19.31
C ASN A 106 -5.45 -12.96 -19.00
N HIS A 107 -4.59 -13.83 -18.51
CA HIS A 107 -4.88 -15.24 -18.30
C HIS A 107 -4.38 -15.62 -16.90
N LEU A 108 -5.28 -15.99 -15.99
CA LEU A 108 -4.92 -16.14 -14.57
C LEU A 108 -4.20 -17.47 -14.29
N ILE A 109 -4.37 -18.46 -15.18
CA ILE A 109 -3.85 -19.85 -15.08
C ILE A 109 -3.67 -20.41 -16.48
N GLU A 110 -2.54 -21.02 -16.86
CA GLU A 110 -2.36 -21.68 -18.17
C GLU A 110 -3.43 -22.77 -18.46
N ARG A 111 -4.05 -22.74 -19.65
CA ARG A 111 -5.26 -23.53 -20.03
C ARG A 111 -4.96 -24.96 -20.45
N GLU A 112 -4.13 -25.65 -19.67
CA GLU A 112 -3.63 -26.98 -20.00
C GLU A 112 -4.76 -28.02 -20.17
N ALA A 113 -5.80 -27.99 -19.32
CA ALA A 113 -6.88 -28.98 -19.42
C ALA A 113 -7.82 -28.71 -20.59
N SER A 114 -8.08 -27.42 -20.84
CA SER A 114 -8.84 -26.98 -22.01
C SER A 114 -8.17 -27.42 -23.32
N GLU A 115 -6.86 -27.25 -23.44
CA GLU A 115 -6.08 -27.65 -24.62
C GLU A 115 -5.96 -29.18 -24.73
N HIS A 116 -5.76 -29.88 -23.61
CA HIS A 116 -5.72 -31.35 -23.57
C HIS A 116 -7.04 -31.96 -24.08
N LEU A 117 -8.19 -31.42 -23.66
CA LEU A 117 -9.50 -31.83 -24.18
C LEU A 117 -9.65 -31.58 -25.68
N ILE A 118 -9.21 -30.41 -26.17
CA ILE A 118 -9.28 -30.09 -27.59
C ILE A 118 -8.43 -31.08 -28.40
N ASN A 119 -7.19 -31.34 -27.98
CA ASN A 119 -6.30 -32.29 -28.64
C ASN A 119 -6.89 -33.71 -28.62
N LYS A 120 -7.45 -34.15 -27.49
CA LYS A 120 -8.11 -35.45 -27.33
C LYS A 120 -9.37 -35.61 -28.20
N MET A 121 -10.09 -34.52 -28.50
CA MET A 121 -11.21 -34.54 -29.46
C MET A 121 -10.75 -34.70 -30.92
N TYR A 122 -9.51 -34.30 -31.24
CA TYR A 122 -8.92 -34.44 -32.58
C TYR A 122 -8.08 -35.72 -32.74
N GLU A 123 -7.83 -36.47 -31.67
CA GLU A 123 -7.18 -37.78 -31.75
C GLU A 123 -8.13 -38.85 -32.32
N GLU A 124 -7.73 -39.48 -33.43
CA GLU A 124 -8.54 -40.47 -34.15
C GLU A 124 -8.58 -41.87 -33.49
N VAL A 125 -7.77 -42.13 -32.46
CA VAL A 125 -7.62 -43.46 -31.84
C VAL A 125 -7.82 -43.41 -30.33
N PRO A 126 -8.89 -44.03 -29.78
CA PRO A 126 -9.10 -44.06 -28.34
C PRO A 126 -8.13 -45.05 -27.66
N SER A 127 -7.23 -44.55 -26.83
CA SER A 127 -6.33 -45.36 -26.01
C SER A 127 -6.84 -45.45 -24.56
N GLY A 128 -7.40 -46.58 -24.13
CA GLY A 128 -7.69 -46.82 -22.71
C GLY A 128 -8.82 -47.81 -22.40
N CYS A 129 -9.00 -48.11 -21.11
CA CYS A 129 -10.14 -48.85 -20.59
C CYS A 129 -11.36 -47.91 -20.46
N ALA A 130 -12.53 -48.32 -20.93
CA ALA A 130 -13.74 -47.46 -20.97
C ALA A 130 -14.11 -46.82 -19.61
N VAL A 131 -13.80 -47.48 -18.49
CA VAL A 131 -14.08 -46.95 -17.15
C VAL A 131 -13.07 -45.87 -16.75
N THR A 132 -11.78 -46.06 -17.08
CA THR A 132 -10.74 -45.08 -16.74
C THR A 132 -10.86 -43.84 -17.61
N THR A 133 -11.18 -44.01 -18.90
CA THR A 133 -11.37 -42.89 -19.83
C THR A 133 -12.55 -42.01 -19.42
N VAL A 134 -13.67 -42.58 -18.98
CA VAL A 134 -14.84 -41.79 -18.52
C VAL A 134 -14.53 -40.97 -17.28
N VAL A 135 -13.74 -41.52 -16.34
CA VAL A 135 -13.34 -40.80 -15.12
C VAL A 135 -12.33 -39.71 -15.43
N GLU A 136 -11.35 -39.99 -16.30
CA GLU A 136 -10.36 -39.00 -16.77
C GLU A 136 -11.05 -37.86 -17.54
N ASP A 137 -11.96 -38.17 -18.46
CA ASP A 137 -12.72 -37.17 -19.22
C ASP A 137 -13.57 -36.31 -18.28
N ALA A 138 -14.25 -36.91 -17.30
CA ALA A 138 -15.03 -36.15 -16.33
C ALA A 138 -14.17 -35.21 -15.47
N LEU A 139 -12.96 -35.65 -15.10
CA LEU A 139 -12.00 -34.81 -14.37
C LEU A 139 -11.44 -33.70 -15.24
N ASP A 140 -11.11 -33.97 -16.51
CA ASP A 140 -10.62 -32.98 -17.46
C ASP A 140 -11.70 -31.94 -17.79
N PHE A 141 -12.95 -32.34 -18.01
CA PHE A 141 -14.08 -31.43 -18.18
C PHE A 141 -14.33 -30.58 -16.93
N THR A 142 -14.18 -31.16 -15.74
CA THR A 142 -14.31 -30.40 -14.48
C THR A 142 -13.17 -29.39 -14.34
N LYS A 143 -11.93 -29.79 -14.65
CA LYS A 143 -10.75 -28.91 -14.63
C LYS A 143 -10.89 -27.77 -15.66
N ALA A 144 -11.31 -28.07 -16.88
CA ALA A 144 -11.56 -27.07 -17.92
C ALA A 144 -12.73 -26.14 -17.58
N GLY A 145 -13.79 -26.65 -16.91
CA GLY A 145 -14.87 -25.81 -16.39
C GLY A 145 -14.41 -24.86 -15.29
N ILE A 146 -13.52 -25.30 -14.40
CA ILE A 146 -12.90 -24.46 -13.38
C ILE A 146 -11.97 -23.42 -14.03
N GLU A 147 -11.14 -23.80 -15.01
CA GLU A 147 -10.31 -22.88 -15.80
C GLU A 147 -11.17 -21.78 -16.43
N ALA A 148 -12.28 -22.15 -17.09
CA ALA A 148 -13.19 -21.19 -17.72
C ALA A 148 -13.89 -20.22 -16.75
N ILE A 149 -14.15 -20.64 -15.50
CA ILE A 149 -14.72 -19.77 -14.45
C ILE A 149 -13.69 -18.77 -13.92
N ILE A 150 -12.45 -19.23 -13.74
CA ILE A 150 -11.34 -18.40 -13.24
C ILE A 150 -11.00 -17.30 -14.25
N GLU A 151 -11.09 -17.63 -15.52
CA GLU A 151 -10.84 -16.75 -16.68
C GLU A 151 -12.00 -15.81 -17.03
N ASP A 152 -13.14 -15.90 -16.34
CA ASP A 152 -14.33 -15.14 -16.70
C ASP A 152 -14.10 -13.62 -16.62
N ASP A 153 -14.79 -12.89 -17.51
CA ASP A 153 -14.76 -11.43 -17.62
C ASP A 153 -15.19 -10.73 -16.32
N VAL A 154 -15.90 -11.44 -15.43
CA VAL A 154 -16.31 -10.96 -14.11
C VAL A 154 -15.20 -11.21 -13.08
N THR A 155 -14.61 -12.40 -13.05
CA THR A 155 -13.55 -12.79 -12.10
C THR A 155 -12.29 -11.94 -12.28
N SER A 156 -11.90 -11.67 -13.53
CA SER A 156 -10.75 -10.80 -13.84
C SER A 156 -10.90 -9.37 -13.31
N ARG A 157 -12.15 -8.87 -13.17
CA ARG A 157 -12.43 -7.54 -12.58
C ARG A 157 -12.31 -7.50 -11.07
N PHE A 158 -12.35 -8.66 -10.42
CA PHE A 158 -12.06 -8.82 -9.00
C PHE A 158 -10.60 -9.14 -8.71
N SER A 159 -9.82 -9.51 -9.74
CA SER A 159 -8.37 -9.57 -9.60
C SER A 159 -7.84 -8.18 -9.28
N ALA A 160 -7.13 -8.09 -8.16
CA ALA A 160 -6.53 -6.83 -7.73
C ALA A 160 -5.59 -6.35 -8.84
N ALA A 161 -5.72 -5.09 -9.25
CA ALA A 161 -4.75 -4.47 -10.13
C ALA A 161 -3.38 -4.52 -9.45
N GLU A 162 -2.54 -5.46 -9.84
CA GLU A 162 -1.17 -5.51 -9.37
C GLU A 162 -0.49 -4.23 -9.86
N LEU A 163 0.03 -3.43 -8.93
CA LEU A 163 0.76 -2.23 -9.30
C LEU A 163 1.96 -2.66 -10.13
N THR A 164 1.92 -2.38 -11.43
CA THR A 164 3.00 -2.62 -12.38
C THR A 164 4.32 -1.96 -11.96
N SER A 165 4.30 -1.02 -11.02
CA SER A 165 5.48 -0.39 -10.43
C SER A 165 5.95 -1.11 -9.17
N TRP A 166 7.27 -1.37 -9.09
CA TRP A 166 7.93 -1.89 -7.90
C TRP A 166 7.63 -1.04 -6.66
N ASN A 167 7.22 -1.66 -5.56
CA ASN A 167 7.06 -1.00 -4.27
C ASN A 167 7.77 -1.79 -3.15
N LEU A 168 7.84 -1.21 -1.95
CA LEU A 168 8.54 -1.81 -0.80
C LEU A 168 7.95 -3.16 -0.34
N LEU A 169 6.66 -3.43 -0.59
CA LEU A 169 5.95 -4.65 -0.22
C LEU A 169 6.09 -5.75 -1.29
N THR A 170 6.23 -5.38 -2.56
CA THR A 170 6.48 -6.33 -3.66
C THR A 170 7.77 -7.12 -3.42
N ARG A 171 8.78 -6.53 -2.76
CA ARG A 171 10.02 -7.23 -2.40
C ARG A 171 9.82 -8.41 -1.44
N SER A 172 8.82 -8.36 -0.55
CA SER A 172 8.57 -9.47 0.41
C SER A 172 7.77 -10.64 -0.19
N SER A 173 7.40 -10.57 -1.47
CA SER A 173 6.79 -11.70 -2.17
C SER A 173 7.86 -12.73 -2.58
N TYR A 174 7.47 -14.00 -2.70
CA TYR A 174 8.37 -15.12 -3.02
C TYR A 174 9.13 -14.84 -4.34
N GLY A 175 10.46 -14.76 -4.29
CA GLY A 175 11.35 -14.60 -5.46
C GLY A 175 12.20 -13.32 -5.49
N TYR A 176 11.89 -12.29 -4.70
CA TYR A 176 12.48 -10.95 -4.87
C TYR A 176 13.60 -10.58 -3.87
N HIS A 177 14.06 -11.52 -3.04
CA HIS A 177 15.00 -11.25 -1.95
C HIS A 177 16.41 -10.83 -2.41
N LEU A 178 16.81 -11.16 -3.65
CA LEU A 178 18.20 -11.12 -4.11
C LEU A 178 18.50 -10.04 -5.17
N LEU A 179 17.53 -9.20 -5.51
CA LEU A 179 17.66 -8.20 -6.57
C LEU A 179 18.47 -6.97 -6.09
N ASN A 180 19.79 -7.07 -6.16
CA ASN A 180 20.79 -5.98 -6.07
C ASN A 180 20.98 -5.29 -4.69
N TRP A 181 22.23 -5.09 -4.28
CA TRP A 181 22.58 -4.51 -2.97
C TRP A 181 22.09 -3.06 -2.80
N LYS A 182 22.08 -2.27 -3.90
CA LYS A 182 21.54 -0.90 -3.93
C LYS A 182 20.06 -0.86 -3.57
N LEU A 183 19.30 -1.87 -4.01
CA LEU A 183 17.87 -2.00 -3.73
C LEU A 183 17.62 -2.46 -2.29
N SER A 184 18.49 -3.33 -1.77
CA SER A 184 18.46 -3.75 -0.37
C SER A 184 18.73 -2.58 0.57
N LEU A 185 19.68 -1.69 0.23
CA LEU A 185 19.92 -0.46 0.99
C LEU A 185 18.73 0.48 0.95
N LEU A 186 18.15 0.73 -0.23
CA LEU A 186 16.99 1.62 -0.36
C LEU A 186 15.78 1.09 0.42
N TRP A 187 15.55 -0.23 0.37
CA TRP A 187 14.51 -0.90 1.15
C TRP A 187 14.77 -0.80 2.66
N GLY A 188 15.98 -1.12 3.12
CA GLY A 188 16.35 -1.03 4.53
C GLY A 188 16.24 0.40 5.06
N PHE A 189 16.66 1.38 4.27
CA PHE A 189 16.48 2.80 4.57
C PHE A 189 15.00 3.19 4.67
N GLY A 190 14.16 2.73 3.74
CA GLY A 190 12.71 2.93 3.79
C GLY A 190 12.06 2.31 5.03
N LEU A 191 12.53 1.13 5.46
CA LEU A 191 12.09 0.47 6.68
C LEU A 191 12.47 1.29 7.92
N ILE A 192 13.72 1.76 7.99
CA ILE A 192 14.20 2.61 9.09
C ILE A 192 13.36 3.88 9.18
N ILE A 193 13.17 4.61 8.07
CA ILE A 193 12.35 5.82 8.07
C ILE A 193 10.92 5.54 8.50
N ARG A 194 10.32 4.43 8.02
CA ARG A 194 8.92 4.09 8.35
C ARG A 194 8.73 3.88 9.84
N TYR A 195 9.57 3.06 10.47
CA TYR A 195 9.37 2.66 11.86
C TYR A 195 9.98 3.62 12.89
N PHE A 196 11.09 4.29 12.58
CA PHE A 196 11.76 5.20 13.52
C PHE A 196 11.34 6.66 13.40
N VAL A 197 10.75 7.08 12.26
CA VAL A 197 10.37 8.48 12.03
C VAL A 197 8.88 8.62 11.76
N ILE A 198 8.36 7.98 10.70
CA ILE A 198 6.97 8.18 10.26
C ILE A 198 5.97 7.62 11.28
N PHE A 199 6.20 6.39 11.76
CA PHE A 199 5.32 5.72 12.72
C PHE A 199 5.20 6.48 14.05
N PRO A 200 6.28 6.85 14.76
CA PRO A 200 6.15 7.57 16.03
C PRO A 200 5.51 8.95 15.84
N ILE A 201 5.82 9.68 14.76
CA ILE A 201 5.17 10.96 14.46
C ILE A 201 3.67 10.75 14.26
N ASN A 202 3.25 9.79 13.43
CA ASN A 202 1.84 9.50 13.21
C ASN A 202 1.12 9.06 14.48
N LEU A 203 1.76 8.24 15.31
CA LEU A 203 1.22 7.82 16.60
C LEU A 203 1.01 9.02 17.54
N THR A 204 1.97 9.94 17.61
CA THR A 204 1.81 11.16 18.43
C THR A 204 0.66 12.03 17.94
N ILE A 205 0.54 12.22 16.62
CA ILE A 205 -0.57 12.95 16.01
C ILE A 205 -1.89 12.24 16.30
N LEU A 206 -1.95 10.90 16.22
CA LEU A 206 -3.15 10.12 16.52
C LEU A 206 -3.63 10.33 17.95
N VAL A 207 -2.71 10.23 18.92
CA VAL A 207 -3.02 10.44 20.34
C VAL A 207 -3.51 11.86 20.58
N ILE A 208 -2.84 12.86 20.01
CA ILE A 208 -3.25 14.27 20.11
C ILE A 208 -4.62 14.49 19.45
N ALA A 209 -4.86 13.91 18.28
CA ALA A 209 -6.14 14.02 17.55
C ALA A 209 -7.30 13.44 18.36
N LEU A 210 -7.11 12.26 18.96
CA LEU A 210 -8.09 11.64 19.84
C LEU A 210 -8.36 12.50 21.08
N ALA A 211 -7.32 13.07 21.69
CA ALA A 211 -7.47 13.97 22.82
C ALA A 211 -8.26 15.24 22.44
N ILE A 212 -7.96 15.85 21.28
CA ILE A 212 -8.70 17.01 20.76
C ILE A 212 -10.16 16.64 20.47
N LEU A 213 -10.43 15.47 19.88
CA LEU A 213 -11.79 15.00 19.60
C LEU A 213 -12.61 14.84 20.89
N ILE A 214 -12.04 14.23 21.92
CA ILE A 214 -12.70 14.07 23.22
C ILE A 214 -12.92 15.44 23.88
N ALA A 215 -11.89 16.28 23.90
CA ALA A 215 -11.98 17.61 24.51
C ALA A 215 -13.03 18.49 23.82
N THR A 216 -13.04 18.52 22.48
CA THR A 216 -14.05 19.26 21.71
C THR A 216 -15.45 18.71 21.95
N GLY A 217 -15.63 17.39 21.95
CA GLY A 217 -16.89 16.74 22.31
C GLY A 217 -17.42 17.15 23.69
N CYS A 218 -16.56 17.15 24.71
CA CYS A 218 -16.91 17.63 26.05
C CYS A 218 -17.25 19.12 26.05
N THR A 219 -16.44 19.99 25.41
CA THR A 219 -16.67 21.44 25.41
C THR A 219 -17.99 21.85 24.73
N ILE A 220 -18.39 21.14 23.67
CA ILE A 220 -19.65 21.37 22.94
C ILE A 220 -20.87 21.18 23.85
N THR A 221 -20.78 20.36 24.91
CA THR A 221 -21.88 20.14 25.85
C THR A 221 -22.21 21.38 26.69
N PHE A 222 -21.26 22.30 26.88
CA PHE A 222 -21.48 23.52 27.67
C PHE A 222 -22.19 24.63 26.88
N ILE A 223 -22.31 24.50 25.55
CA ILE A 223 -22.96 25.50 24.69
C ILE A 223 -24.47 25.32 24.76
N ARG A 224 -25.17 26.33 25.27
CA ARG A 224 -26.64 26.34 25.43
C ARG A 224 -27.42 26.71 24.16
N ASP A 225 -26.80 27.46 23.24
CA ASP A 225 -27.39 27.88 21.97
C ASP A 225 -27.31 26.74 20.95
N GLU A 226 -28.46 26.22 20.52
CA GLU A 226 -28.54 25.05 19.64
C GLU A 226 -27.98 25.32 18.22
N GLN A 227 -28.17 26.52 17.69
CA GLN A 227 -27.69 26.87 16.35
C GLN A 227 -26.17 27.00 16.35
N LYS A 228 -25.63 27.77 17.31
CA LYS A 228 -24.17 27.93 17.45
C LYS A 228 -23.48 26.62 17.81
N LYS A 229 -24.11 25.80 18.67
CA LYS A 229 -23.62 24.46 19.01
C LYS A 229 -23.48 23.60 17.75
N ARG A 230 -24.49 23.61 16.86
CA ARG A 230 -24.47 22.82 15.62
C ARG A 230 -23.39 23.31 14.65
N GLU A 231 -23.25 24.62 14.47
CA GLU A 231 -22.25 25.20 13.57
C GLU A 231 -20.82 24.95 14.07
N ILE A 232 -20.56 25.20 15.35
CA ILE A 232 -19.26 24.96 15.98
C ILE A 232 -18.93 23.47 15.96
N SER A 233 -19.88 22.60 16.33
CA SER A 233 -19.70 21.15 16.29
C SER A 233 -19.35 20.68 14.89
N ARG A 234 -20.05 21.15 13.85
CA ARG A 234 -19.74 20.83 12.46
C ARG A 234 -18.32 21.25 12.08
N SER A 235 -17.94 22.48 12.39
CA SER A 235 -16.60 22.99 12.07
C SER A 235 -15.50 22.23 12.81
N MET A 236 -15.69 21.96 14.10
CA MET A 236 -14.71 21.26 14.93
C MET A 236 -14.57 19.79 14.53
N SER A 237 -15.69 19.10 14.27
CA SER A 237 -15.67 17.70 13.81
C SER A 237 -14.93 17.56 12.48
N LEU A 238 -15.16 18.45 11.51
CA LEU A 238 -14.41 18.43 10.23
C LEU A 238 -12.90 18.56 10.45
N VAL A 239 -12.47 19.48 11.31
CA VAL A 239 -11.04 19.65 11.65
C VAL A 239 -10.50 18.41 12.36
N CYS A 240 -11.21 17.88 13.35
CA CYS A 240 -10.81 16.66 14.07
C CYS A 240 -10.68 15.45 13.14
N TYR A 241 -11.65 15.21 12.25
CA TYR A 241 -11.59 14.09 11.30
C TYR A 241 -10.45 14.25 10.30
N ARG A 242 -10.14 15.47 9.84
CA ARG A 242 -8.98 15.71 8.97
C ARG A 242 -7.65 15.41 9.65
N ILE A 243 -7.50 15.82 10.92
CA ILE A 243 -6.31 15.51 11.71
C ILE A 243 -6.22 13.99 11.96
N LEU A 244 -7.36 13.33 12.25
CA LEU A 244 -7.40 11.89 12.48
C LEU A 244 -7.04 11.09 11.21
N LEU A 245 -7.58 11.47 10.06
CA LEU A 245 -7.23 10.86 8.77
C LEU A 245 -5.74 11.05 8.44
N GLN A 246 -5.20 12.22 8.76
CA GLN A 246 -3.78 12.51 8.60
C GLN A 246 -2.91 11.64 9.51
N ALA A 247 -3.33 11.39 10.76
CA ALA A 247 -2.65 10.48 11.66
C ALA A 247 -2.59 9.04 11.10
N CYS A 248 -3.63 8.63 10.36
CA CYS A 248 -3.66 7.36 9.62
C CYS A 248 -2.85 7.38 8.30
N SER A 249 -2.08 8.44 8.01
CA SER A 249 -1.39 8.66 6.73
C SER A 249 -2.32 8.66 5.50
N GLY A 250 -3.61 8.93 5.69
CA GLY A 250 -4.59 8.98 4.62
C GLY A 250 -4.40 10.20 3.73
N VAL A 251 -4.34 9.99 2.41
CA VAL A 251 -4.37 11.07 1.40
C VAL A 251 -5.62 10.88 0.56
N VAL A 252 -6.61 11.75 0.76
CA VAL A 252 -7.89 11.66 0.06
C VAL A 252 -8.02 12.78 -0.96
N THR A 253 -8.43 12.41 -2.16
CA THR A 253 -8.79 13.31 -3.25
C THR A 253 -10.24 13.09 -3.63
N PHE A 254 -11.08 14.11 -3.38
CA PHE A 254 -12.47 14.09 -3.79
C PHE A 254 -12.60 14.52 -5.24
N HIS A 255 -13.18 13.63 -6.06
CA HIS A 255 -13.53 13.90 -7.44
C HIS A 255 -15.03 14.19 -7.53
N ASN A 256 -15.48 14.95 -8.54
CA ASN A 256 -16.90 15.24 -8.79
C ASN A 256 -17.66 15.80 -7.56
N ARG A 257 -17.06 16.79 -6.87
CA ARG A 257 -17.61 17.42 -5.66
C ARG A 257 -18.99 18.08 -5.86
N HIS A 258 -19.42 18.28 -7.10
CA HIS A 258 -20.78 18.73 -7.44
C HIS A 258 -21.87 17.69 -7.09
N ASN A 259 -21.51 16.40 -7.01
CA ASN A 259 -22.39 15.30 -6.64
C ASN A 259 -22.35 14.96 -5.14
N SER A 260 -21.62 15.74 -4.33
CA SER A 260 -21.58 15.54 -2.87
C SER A 260 -22.98 15.67 -2.26
N ALA A 261 -23.27 14.86 -1.25
CA ALA A 261 -24.57 14.85 -0.58
C ALA A 261 -24.88 16.23 0.05
N LYS A 262 -26.02 16.80 -0.34
CA LYS A 262 -26.57 18.04 0.23
C LYS A 262 -27.31 17.74 1.54
N PRO A 263 -27.62 18.75 2.38
CA PRO A 263 -28.45 18.53 3.57
C PRO A 263 -29.73 17.75 3.24
N GLY A 264 -29.94 16.60 3.89
CA GLY A 264 -31.05 15.68 3.63
C GLY A 264 -30.79 14.60 2.56
N GLY A 265 -29.63 14.59 1.91
CA GLY A 265 -29.21 13.53 0.99
C GLY A 265 -28.55 12.35 1.71
N ILE A 266 -28.64 11.16 1.10
CA ILE A 266 -28.05 9.92 1.61
C ILE A 266 -26.81 9.59 0.76
N CYS A 267 -25.69 9.31 1.43
CA CYS A 267 -24.48 8.80 0.79
C CYS A 267 -24.40 7.28 1.05
N VAL A 268 -24.22 6.50 -0.01
CA VAL A 268 -24.08 5.04 0.06
C VAL A 268 -22.66 4.68 -0.36
N ALA A 269 -21.98 3.84 0.44
CA ALA A 269 -20.64 3.35 0.16
C ALA A 269 -20.63 1.82 0.16
N ASN A 270 -19.82 1.24 -0.74
CA ASN A 270 -19.80 -0.20 -1.00
C ASN A 270 -19.12 -1.00 0.11
N HIS A 271 -18.18 -0.35 0.82
CA HIS A 271 -17.40 -0.91 1.91
C HIS A 271 -17.39 0.09 3.06
N THR A 272 -17.68 -0.39 4.28
CA THR A 272 -17.76 0.44 5.48
C THR A 272 -16.75 -0.04 6.51
N SER A 273 -15.46 0.20 6.24
CA SER A 273 -14.46 0.16 7.31
C SER A 273 -14.52 1.45 8.14
N PRO A 274 -14.00 1.45 9.38
CA PRO A 274 -13.85 2.67 10.15
C PRO A 274 -13.03 3.77 9.43
N ILE A 275 -12.10 3.36 8.56
CA ILE A 275 -11.31 4.28 7.74
C ILE A 275 -12.18 4.88 6.63
N ASP A 276 -13.06 4.10 6.01
CA ASP A 276 -13.97 4.60 4.97
C ASP A 276 -14.94 5.65 5.54
N ALA A 277 -15.48 5.38 6.74
CA ALA A 277 -16.29 6.35 7.48
C ALA A 277 -15.52 7.64 7.79
N LEU A 278 -14.26 7.50 8.21
CA LEU A 278 -13.39 8.65 8.48
C LEU A 278 -13.08 9.48 7.21
N VAL A 279 -12.84 8.81 6.08
CA VAL A 279 -12.62 9.45 4.78
C VAL A 279 -13.83 10.29 4.37
N LEU A 280 -15.05 9.75 4.51
CA LEU A 280 -16.28 10.49 4.25
C LEU A 280 -16.45 11.68 5.22
N ALA A 281 -16.19 11.45 6.51
CA ALA A 281 -16.33 12.45 7.57
C ALA A 281 -15.36 13.65 7.43
N CYS A 282 -14.36 13.57 6.54
CA CYS A 282 -13.44 14.68 6.24
C CYS A 282 -14.03 15.74 5.29
N ASP A 283 -15.00 15.38 4.45
CA ASP A 283 -15.66 16.32 3.51
C ASP A 283 -16.92 16.91 4.12
N ASN A 284 -17.74 16.09 4.79
CA ASN A 284 -18.98 16.52 5.41
C ASN A 284 -19.27 15.73 6.69
N CYS A 285 -20.07 16.30 7.60
CA CYS A 285 -20.51 15.59 8.80
C CYS A 285 -21.70 14.69 8.45
N TYR A 286 -21.44 13.38 8.40
CA TYR A 286 -22.46 12.37 8.16
C TYR A 286 -22.95 11.76 9.48
N ALA A 287 -24.24 11.44 9.54
CA ALA A 287 -24.76 10.51 10.53
C ALA A 287 -24.60 9.09 9.95
N PHE A 288 -23.82 8.26 10.63
CA PHE A 288 -23.66 6.85 10.25
C PHE A 288 -24.83 6.06 10.86
N VAL A 289 -25.56 5.35 9.99
CA VAL A 289 -26.70 4.48 10.33
C VAL A 289 -26.32 3.05 9.99
#